data_AF-A0A0J8BGN3-F1
#
_entry.id   AF-A0A0J8BGN3-F1
#
_cell.length_a   1.000
_cell.length_b   1.000
_cell.length_c   1.000
_cell.angle_alpha   90.00
_cell.angle_beta   90.00
_cell.angle_gamma   90.00
#
_symmetry.space_group_name_H-M   'P 1'
#
loop_
_entity.id
_entity.type
_entity.pdbx_description
1 polymer ?
#
loop_
_entity_poly.entity_id
_entity_poly.type
_entity_poly.pdbx_seq_one_letter_code
_entity_poly.pdbx_strand_id
1 'polypeptide(L)'
;EISPLLDLVICCSRAWRESASFRILFVRSHNYLKVSWTSSLRLLCLSAEVIINQQCEGVKSFLVSSGTLSPLQAFCQDLGDAFNARLMSKLQNGHTIDPKKQLLFGTLGVGCSSETLCGTMKEQTASYYRGVGSVVERLCSYVPFGVLVFVSSYAAIEKFSAEWKRSGSWRKITAYKGAPFI
;
A
#
# COMPACT_ATOMS: atom_id res chain seq x y z
N GLU A 1 10.60 -33.45 1.51
CA GLU A 1 10.16 -32.10 1.90
C GLU A 1 11.36 -31.35 2.45
N ILE A 2 11.86 -30.37 1.71
CA ILE A 2 12.94 -29.51 2.20
C ILE A 2 12.30 -28.54 3.20
N SER A 3 12.83 -28.53 4.43
CA SER A 3 12.31 -27.64 5.48
C SER A 3 12.39 -26.19 5.01
N PRO A 4 11.37 -25.35 5.24
CA PRO A 4 11.41 -23.92 4.94
C PRO A 4 12.63 -23.21 5.53
N LEU A 5 13.18 -23.75 6.63
CA LEU A 5 14.42 -23.27 7.25
C LEU A 5 15.65 -23.56 6.39
N LEU A 6 15.70 -24.67 5.66
CA LEU A 6 16.83 -25.01 4.80
C LEU A 6 16.84 -24.11 3.56
N ASP A 7 15.69 -23.85 2.95
CA ASP A 7 15.58 -22.88 1.85
C ASP A 7 15.97 -21.47 2.30
N LEU A 8 15.58 -21.09 3.53
CA LEU A 8 15.96 -19.81 4.11
C LEU A 8 17.46 -19.74 4.41
N VAL A 9 18.08 -20.81 4.91
CA VAL A 9 19.53 -20.89 5.11
C VAL A 9 20.30 -20.92 3.79
N ILE A 10 19.78 -21.58 2.75
CA ILE A 10 20.39 -21.59 1.41
C ILE A 10 20.26 -20.21 0.77
N CYS A 11 19.10 -19.57 0.86
CA CYS A 11 18.89 -18.21 0.39
C CYS A 11 19.80 -17.23 1.14
N CYS A 12 19.86 -17.30 2.47
CA CYS A 12 20.74 -16.48 3.28
C CYS A 12 22.21 -16.75 2.99
N SER A 13 22.67 -17.99 2.84
CA SER A 13 24.08 -18.29 2.56
C SER A 13 24.53 -17.87 1.16
N ARG A 14 23.65 -17.95 0.15
CA ARG A 14 23.89 -17.39 -1.18
C ARG A 14 23.91 -15.88 -1.17
N ALA A 15 22.98 -15.27 -0.43
CA ALA A 15 22.80 -13.83 -0.36
C ALA A 15 23.77 -13.11 0.60
N TRP A 16 24.34 -13.81 1.59
CA TRP A 16 25.34 -13.28 2.53
C TRP A 16 26.64 -12.88 1.83
N ARG A 17 26.88 -13.31 0.58
CA ARG A 17 28.02 -12.82 -0.21
C ARG A 17 27.99 -11.30 -0.39
N GLU A 18 26.81 -10.67 -0.30
CA GLU A 18 26.63 -9.23 -0.28
C GLU A 18 26.15 -8.78 1.11
N SER A 19 27.07 -8.72 2.07
CA SER A 19 26.82 -8.44 3.50
C SER A 19 26.00 -7.16 3.79
N ALA A 20 25.92 -6.21 2.86
CA ALA A 20 25.15 -4.97 3.04
C ALA A 20 23.63 -5.18 2.94
N SER A 21 23.18 -6.22 2.25
CA SER A 21 21.77 -6.41 1.82
C SER A 21 20.88 -7.07 2.87
N PHE A 22 21.43 -7.63 3.95
CA PHE A 22 20.65 -8.30 5.00
C PHE A 22 20.92 -7.72 6.39
N ARG A 23 19.90 -7.77 7.25
CA ARG A 23 20.01 -7.46 8.69
C ARG A 23 19.36 -8.54 9.52
N ILE A 24 20.05 -8.96 10.57
CA ILE A 24 19.51 -9.86 11.60
C ILE A 24 19.00 -8.99 12.75
N LEU A 25 17.74 -9.17 13.12
CA LEU A 25 17.13 -8.46 14.24
C LEU A 25 16.59 -9.46 15.25
N PHE A 26 16.96 -9.27 16.50
CA PHE A 26 16.29 -9.91 17.63
C PHE A 26 15.27 -8.92 18.19
N VAL A 27 13.98 -9.18 17.95
CA VAL A 27 12.89 -8.31 18.37
C VAL A 27 12.14 -8.98 19.51
N ARG A 28 12.14 -8.33 20.67
CA ARG A 28 11.28 -8.68 21.79
C ARG A 28 10.13 -7.70 21.85
N SER A 29 8.91 -8.19 21.62
CA SER A 29 7.69 -7.38 21.63
C SER A 29 6.77 -7.83 22.76
N HIS A 30 6.12 -6.86 23.40
CA HIS A 30 5.07 -7.12 24.38
C HIS A 30 3.70 -7.09 23.70
N ASN A 31 2.95 -8.18 23.83
CA ASN A 31 1.56 -8.20 23.39
C ASN A 31 0.67 -7.73 24.54
N TYR A 32 0.19 -6.49 24.47
CA TYR A 32 -0.66 -5.89 25.52
C TYR A 32 -2.02 -6.58 25.67
N LEU A 33 -2.54 -7.23 24.63
CA LEU A 33 -3.83 -7.95 24.70
C LEU A 33 -3.70 -9.30 25.41
N LYS A 34 -2.53 -9.96 25.29
CA LYS A 34 -2.27 -11.29 25.87
C LYS A 34 -1.35 -11.26 27.10
N VAL A 35 -0.90 -10.07 27.52
CA VAL A 35 0.07 -9.86 28.62
C VAL A 35 1.26 -10.82 28.53
N SER A 36 1.77 -11.01 27.31
CA SER A 36 2.80 -12.01 27.02
C SER A 36 3.96 -11.37 26.27
N TRP A 37 5.17 -11.77 26.62
CA TRP A 37 6.37 -11.43 25.86
C TRP A 37 6.57 -12.41 24.73
N THR A 38 6.88 -11.89 23.54
CA THR A 38 7.28 -12.70 22.39
C THR A 38 8.66 -12.25 21.95
N SER A 39 9.58 -13.20 21.85
CA SER A 39 10.89 -13.00 21.25
C SER A 39 10.87 -13.56 19.83
N SER A 40 11.35 -12.79 18.87
CA SER A 40 11.43 -13.20 17.47
C SER A 40 12.82 -12.88 16.90
N LEU A 41 13.38 -13.82 16.15
CA LEU A 41 14.55 -13.59 15.31
C LEU A 41 14.05 -13.31 13.89
N ARG A 42 14.48 -12.19 13.30
CA ARG A 42 14.07 -11.77 11.95
C ARG A 42 15.31 -11.60 11.07
N LEU A 43 15.24 -12.14 9.86
CA LEU A 43 16.22 -11.95 8.81
C LEU A 43 15.57 -11.07 7.75
N LEU A 44 15.99 -9.80 7.69
CA LEU A 44 15.43 -8.82 6.76
C LEU A 44 16.33 -8.69 5.54
N CYS A 45 15.77 -8.91 4.36
CA CYS A 45 16.36 -8.50 3.10
C CYS A 45 16.01 -7.03 2.85
N LEU A 46 17.02 -6.18 2.69
CA LEU A 46 16.88 -4.74 2.48
C LEU A 46 17.12 -4.34 1.01
N SER A 47 17.45 -5.29 0.13
CA SER A 47 17.70 -5.04 -1.28
C SER A 47 16.92 -6.03 -2.15
N ALA A 48 16.05 -5.50 -3.02
CA ALA A 48 15.34 -6.31 -4.00
C ALA A 48 16.28 -6.93 -5.04
N GLU A 49 17.45 -6.31 -5.26
CA GLU A 49 18.45 -6.70 -6.25
C GLU A 49 18.93 -8.14 -6.07
N VAL A 50 19.08 -8.58 -4.82
CA VAL A 50 19.51 -9.94 -4.47
C VAL A 50 18.56 -10.97 -5.05
N ILE A 51 17.26 -10.76 -4.89
CA ILE A 51 16.24 -11.69 -5.36
C ILE A 51 16.15 -11.65 -6.88
N ILE A 52 16.22 -10.46 -7.47
CA ILE A 52 16.13 -10.29 -8.93
C ILE A 52 17.34 -10.93 -9.62
N ASN A 53 18.54 -10.75 -9.09
CA ASN A 53 19.75 -11.41 -9.59
C ASN A 53 19.60 -12.93 -9.60
N GLN A 54 19.11 -13.50 -8.49
CA GLN A 54 18.83 -14.94 -8.42
C GLN A 54 17.78 -15.40 -9.45
N GLN A 55 16.75 -14.60 -9.72
CA GLN A 55 15.76 -14.94 -10.75
C GLN A 55 16.30 -14.79 -12.18
N CYS A 56 17.30 -13.93 -12.38
CA CYS A 56 17.96 -13.75 -13.66
C CYS A 56 19.02 -14.83 -13.94
N GLU A 57 19.50 -15.55 -12.92
CA GLU A 57 20.45 -16.65 -13.10
C GLU A 57 19.83 -17.79 -13.90
N GLY A 58 20.46 -18.15 -15.02
CA GLY A 58 20.05 -19.28 -15.86
C GLY A 58 18.95 -18.99 -16.88
N VAL A 59 18.42 -17.75 -16.94
CA VAL A 59 17.47 -17.33 -17.98
C VAL A 59 18.15 -16.47 -19.05
N LYS A 60 17.67 -16.58 -20.30
CA LYS A 60 18.19 -15.77 -21.43
C LYS A 60 17.64 -14.34 -21.42
N SER A 61 16.41 -14.16 -20.96
CA SER A 61 15.70 -12.88 -20.93
C SER A 61 14.71 -12.85 -19.78
N PHE A 62 14.66 -11.74 -19.06
CA PHE A 62 13.75 -11.50 -17.95
C PHE A 62 12.86 -10.30 -18.28
N LEU A 63 11.53 -10.49 -18.30
CA LEU A 63 10.56 -9.46 -18.65
C LEU A 63 9.68 -9.14 -17.45
N VAL A 64 9.57 -7.84 -17.13
CA VAL A 64 8.63 -7.32 -16.15
C VAL A 64 7.58 -6.48 -16.86
N SER A 65 6.31 -6.82 -16.69
CA SER A 65 5.19 -6.09 -17.28
C SER A 65 4.11 -5.83 -16.24
N SER A 66 3.67 -4.58 -16.11
CA SER A 66 2.49 -4.21 -15.31
C SER A 66 1.91 -2.90 -15.82
N GLY A 67 0.59 -2.73 -15.66
CA GLY A 67 -0.13 -1.52 -16.06
C GLY A 67 0.09 -0.31 -15.14
N THR A 68 0.78 -0.48 -14.01
CA THR A 68 0.92 0.55 -12.97
C THR A 68 2.37 0.82 -12.54
N LEU A 69 3.37 0.44 -13.35
CA LEU A 69 4.80 0.62 -13.01
C LEU A 69 5.30 2.07 -13.17
N SER A 70 4.43 3.02 -13.50
CA SER A 70 4.83 4.42 -13.65
C SER A 70 5.01 5.07 -12.27
N PRO A 71 6.09 5.85 -12.05
CA PRO A 71 7.17 6.17 -12.99
C PRO A 71 8.24 5.06 -13.07
N LEU A 72 8.56 4.61 -14.29
CA LEU A 72 9.50 3.49 -14.53
C LEU A 72 10.90 3.74 -13.99
N GLN A 73 11.34 4.99 -13.89
CA GLN A 73 12.66 5.32 -13.36
C GLN A 73 12.81 4.94 -11.89
N ALA A 74 11.84 5.34 -11.04
CA ALA A 74 11.86 5.01 -9.62
C ALA A 74 11.77 3.49 -9.43
N PHE A 75 10.88 2.84 -10.19
CA PHE A 75 10.76 1.38 -10.17
C PHE A 75 12.10 0.69 -10.48
N CYS A 76 12.82 1.10 -11.53
CA CYS A 76 14.12 0.51 -11.86
C CYS A 76 15.19 0.75 -10.79
N GLN A 77 15.16 1.91 -10.13
CA GLN A 77 16.08 2.25 -9.04
C GLN A 77 15.81 1.37 -7.80
N ASP A 78 14.53 1.14 -7.47
CA ASP A 78 14.14 0.30 -6.34
C ASP A 78 14.55 -1.18 -6.53
N LEU A 79 14.68 -1.64 -7.78
CA LEU A 79 15.16 -2.99 -8.11
C LEU A 79 16.68 -3.16 -8.04
N GLY A 80 17.43 -2.07 -7.88
CA GLY A 80 18.88 -2.09 -7.69
C GLY A 80 19.70 -1.75 -8.93
N ASP A 81 20.99 -1.49 -8.70
CA ASP A 81 21.89 -0.93 -9.71
C ASP A 81 22.24 -1.95 -10.80
N ALA A 82 22.48 -3.23 -10.45
CA ALA A 82 22.75 -4.26 -11.45
C ALA A 82 21.55 -4.51 -12.36
N PHE A 83 20.32 -4.41 -11.83
CA PHE A 83 19.11 -4.50 -12.66
C PHE A 83 19.06 -3.33 -13.64
N ASN A 84 19.24 -2.11 -13.16
CA ASN A 84 19.20 -0.91 -13.99
C ASN A 84 20.31 -0.90 -15.07
N ALA A 85 21.49 -1.45 -14.76
CA ALA A 85 22.60 -1.60 -15.71
C ALA A 85 22.35 -2.66 -16.80
N ARG A 86 21.63 -3.74 -16.48
CA ARG A 86 21.26 -4.80 -17.44
C ARG A 86 20.01 -4.49 -18.25
N LEU A 87 19.30 -3.41 -17.91
CA LEU A 87 18.03 -3.08 -18.52
C LEU A 87 18.21 -2.61 -19.97
N MET A 88 17.76 -3.43 -20.91
CA MET A 88 17.95 -3.17 -22.35
C MET A 88 16.88 -2.26 -22.96
N SER A 89 15.64 -2.31 -22.47
CA SER A 89 14.55 -1.50 -23.00
C SER A 89 13.53 -1.14 -21.93
N LYS A 90 12.99 0.08 -22.02
CA LYS A 90 11.85 0.56 -21.23
C LYS A 90 10.73 0.87 -22.21
N LEU A 91 9.62 0.16 -22.09
CA LEU A 91 8.43 0.44 -22.89
C LEU A 91 7.33 0.96 -21.98
N GLN A 92 6.83 2.14 -22.29
CA GLN A 92 5.64 2.71 -21.67
C GLN A 92 4.68 3.13 -22.76
N ASN A 93 3.54 2.46 -22.81
CA ASN A 93 2.48 2.83 -23.74
C ASN A 93 1.75 4.07 -23.19
N GLY A 94 1.24 4.90 -24.09
CA GLY A 94 0.34 5.99 -23.71
C GLY A 94 -0.91 5.45 -23.00
N HIS A 95 -1.51 6.26 -22.13
CA HIS A 95 -2.76 5.90 -21.49
C HIS A 95 -3.86 5.71 -22.55
N THR A 96 -4.58 4.59 -22.49
CA THR A 96 -5.65 4.27 -23.45
C THR A 96 -6.87 5.19 -23.32
N ILE A 97 -6.99 5.93 -22.21
CA ILE A 97 -8.12 6.84 -21.96
C ILE A 97 -7.84 8.25 -22.48
N ASP A 98 -8.88 8.96 -22.91
CA ASP A 98 -8.87 10.41 -23.10
C ASP A 98 -9.04 11.10 -21.73
N PRO A 99 -7.98 11.68 -21.15
CA PRO A 99 -8.04 12.22 -19.80
C PRO A 99 -9.03 13.38 -19.69
N LYS A 100 -9.28 14.13 -20.78
CA LYS A 100 -10.19 15.28 -20.76
C LYS A 100 -11.67 14.86 -20.73
N LYS A 101 -11.97 13.65 -21.17
CA LYS A 101 -13.36 13.14 -21.28
C LYS A 101 -13.69 12.08 -20.26
N GLN A 102 -12.69 11.30 -19.82
CA GLN A 102 -12.92 10.08 -19.05
C GLN A 102 -12.35 10.13 -17.63
N LEU A 103 -11.55 11.15 -17.29
CA LEU A 103 -10.92 11.26 -15.98
C LEU A 103 -11.14 12.63 -15.37
N LEU A 104 -11.64 12.65 -14.15
CA LEU A 104 -11.58 13.81 -13.26
C LEU A 104 -10.81 13.40 -12.02
N PHE A 105 -9.74 14.13 -11.71
CA PHE A 105 -8.96 13.94 -10.50
C PHE A 105 -8.83 15.27 -9.77
N GLY A 106 -8.73 15.22 -8.44
CA GLY A 106 -8.61 16.40 -7.61
C GLY A 106 -8.17 16.02 -6.20
N THR A 107 -7.66 17.00 -5.47
CA THR A 107 -7.29 16.87 -4.07
C THR A 107 -8.21 17.73 -3.22
N LEU A 108 -8.62 17.21 -2.07
CA LEU A 108 -9.44 17.92 -1.10
C LEU A 108 -8.68 18.02 0.21
N GLY A 109 -8.26 19.23 0.56
CA GLY A 109 -7.59 19.51 1.84
C GLY A 109 -8.54 19.94 2.95
N VAL A 110 -9.80 20.27 2.62
CA VAL A 110 -10.77 20.86 3.54
C VAL A 110 -12.15 20.22 3.31
N GLY A 111 -12.85 19.93 4.40
CA GLY A 111 -14.19 19.35 4.43
C GLY A 111 -15.29 20.37 4.16
N CYS A 112 -16.54 19.88 4.07
CA CYS A 112 -17.68 20.74 3.78
C CYS A 112 -18.01 21.75 4.90
N SER A 113 -17.54 21.51 6.13
CA SER A 113 -17.71 22.43 7.28
C SER A 113 -16.39 23.08 7.69
N SER A 114 -15.47 23.25 6.73
CA SER A 114 -14.15 23.85 6.93
C SER A 114 -13.20 23.04 7.82
N GLU A 115 -13.43 21.73 7.99
CA GLU A 115 -12.51 20.86 8.72
C GLU A 115 -11.25 20.58 7.89
N THR A 116 -10.05 20.67 8.47
CA THR A 116 -8.81 20.25 7.80
C THR A 116 -8.80 18.73 7.60
N LEU A 117 -8.64 18.28 6.36
CA LEU A 117 -8.59 16.86 5.99
C LEU A 117 -7.15 16.33 5.98
N CYS A 118 -6.50 16.34 7.15
CA CYS A 118 -5.12 15.85 7.31
C CYS A 118 -5.10 14.45 7.94
N GLY A 119 -4.72 13.44 7.15
CA GLY A 119 -4.70 12.04 7.59
C GLY A 119 -3.46 11.60 8.38
N THR A 120 -2.61 12.53 8.82
CA THR A 120 -1.42 12.17 9.63
C THR A 120 -1.83 11.69 11.02
N MET A 121 -1.08 10.77 11.62
CA MET A 121 -1.45 10.15 12.91
C MET A 121 -1.78 11.15 14.02
N LYS A 122 -1.14 12.33 14.02
CA LYS A 122 -1.37 13.40 14.99
C LYS A 122 -2.69 14.16 14.76
N GLU A 123 -3.11 14.27 13.50
CA GLU A 123 -4.23 15.10 13.05
C GLU A 123 -5.55 14.29 12.86
N GLN A 124 -5.50 12.97 13.08
CA GLN A 124 -6.66 12.07 13.02
C GLN A 124 -7.62 12.24 14.22
N THR A 125 -8.22 13.42 14.32
CA THR A 125 -9.25 13.75 15.32
C THR A 125 -10.65 13.31 14.87
N ALA A 126 -11.64 13.34 15.76
CA ALA A 126 -13.04 13.07 15.39
C ALA A 126 -13.55 14.01 14.28
N SER A 127 -13.06 15.25 14.27
CA SER A 127 -13.38 16.24 13.23
C SER A 127 -12.89 15.82 11.85
N TYR A 128 -11.67 15.28 11.77
CA TYR A 128 -11.11 14.72 10.54
C TYR A 128 -11.98 13.58 9.99
N TYR A 129 -12.29 12.58 10.81
CA TYR A 129 -13.10 11.42 10.40
C TYR A 129 -14.49 11.85 9.91
N ARG A 130 -15.11 12.81 10.59
CA ARG A 130 -16.40 13.38 10.20
C ARG A 130 -16.31 14.19 8.90
N GLY A 131 -15.28 15.02 8.75
CA GLY A 131 -15.05 15.83 7.55
C GLY A 131 -14.93 14.96 6.30
N VAL A 132 -14.12 13.88 6.38
CA VAL A 132 -14.03 12.88 5.30
C VAL A 132 -15.39 12.20 5.05
N GLY A 133 -16.12 11.85 6.11
CA GLY A 133 -17.45 11.26 6.00
C GLY A 133 -18.46 12.14 5.26
N SER A 134 -18.44 13.44 5.54
CA SER A 134 -19.28 14.43 4.84
C SER A 134 -18.94 14.53 3.36
N VAL A 135 -17.65 14.51 3.01
CA VAL A 135 -17.19 14.50 1.61
C VAL A 135 -17.67 13.25 0.89
N VAL A 136 -17.47 12.07 1.50
CA VAL A 136 -17.89 10.78 0.91
C VAL A 136 -19.41 10.71 0.77
N GLU A 137 -20.14 11.13 1.79
CA GLU A 137 -21.61 11.23 1.76
C GLU A 137 -22.07 12.07 0.58
N ARG A 138 -21.46 13.25 0.38
CA ARG A 138 -21.79 14.15 -0.73
C ARG A 138 -21.43 13.54 -2.08
N LEU A 139 -20.29 12.87 -2.21
CA LEU A 139 -19.96 12.15 -3.45
C LEU A 139 -20.98 11.06 -3.75
N CYS A 140 -21.39 10.29 -2.74
CA CYS A 140 -22.40 9.25 -2.89
C CYS A 140 -23.77 9.78 -3.33
N SER A 141 -24.11 11.05 -3.05
CA SER A 141 -25.37 11.64 -3.52
C SER A 141 -25.34 12.03 -5.01
N TYR A 142 -24.16 12.29 -5.60
CA TYR A 142 -24.03 12.72 -6.99
C TYR A 142 -23.56 11.61 -7.94
N VAL A 143 -22.68 10.73 -7.48
CA VAL A 143 -22.09 9.68 -8.32
C VAL A 143 -23.12 8.57 -8.50
N PRO A 144 -23.57 8.27 -9.74
CA PRO A 144 -24.47 7.15 -9.97
C PRO A 144 -23.76 5.81 -9.71
N PHE A 145 -24.53 4.75 -9.49
CA PHE A 145 -24.02 3.39 -9.27
C PHE A 145 -23.20 3.24 -7.99
N GLY A 146 -21.87 3.10 -8.07
CA GLY A 146 -21.00 2.72 -6.95
C GLY A 146 -19.87 3.71 -6.68
N VAL A 147 -19.39 3.72 -5.43
CA VAL A 147 -18.22 4.49 -5.00
C VAL A 147 -17.26 3.56 -4.26
N LEU A 148 -15.99 3.58 -4.63
CA LEU A 148 -14.93 2.80 -3.99
C LEU A 148 -14.07 3.74 -3.14
N VAL A 149 -13.94 3.45 -1.85
CA VAL A 149 -13.17 4.26 -0.89
C VAL A 149 -12.01 3.43 -0.35
N PHE A 150 -10.78 3.84 -0.68
CA PHE A 150 -9.57 3.25 -0.11
C PHE A 150 -9.17 3.96 1.18
N VAL A 151 -8.79 3.20 2.21
CA VAL A 151 -8.29 3.72 3.48
C VAL A 151 -7.00 3.01 3.88
N SER A 152 -6.20 3.64 4.73
CA SER A 152 -4.80 3.25 4.98
C SER A 152 -4.60 1.96 5.79
N SER A 153 -5.62 1.48 6.51
CA SER A 153 -5.56 0.24 7.29
C SER A 153 -6.94 -0.22 7.76
N TYR A 154 -7.06 -1.49 8.16
CA TYR A 154 -8.25 -2.01 8.84
C TYR A 154 -8.55 -1.27 10.16
N ALA A 155 -7.53 -0.89 10.93
CA ALA A 155 -7.74 -0.08 12.12
C ALA A 155 -8.34 1.30 11.79
N ALA A 156 -7.98 1.88 10.64
CA ALA A 156 -8.61 3.10 10.15
C ALA A 156 -10.05 2.85 9.67
N ILE A 157 -10.33 1.74 8.98
CA ILE A 157 -11.70 1.33 8.59
C ILE A 157 -12.62 1.36 9.81
N GLU A 158 -12.21 0.75 10.92
CA GLU A 158 -13.01 0.70 12.14
C GLU A 158 -13.31 2.11 12.70
N LYS A 159 -12.29 2.98 12.75
CA LYS A 159 -12.45 4.37 13.23
C LYS A 159 -13.38 5.18 12.34
N PHE A 160 -13.21 5.11 11.01
CA PHE A 160 -14.11 5.76 10.06
C PHE A 160 -15.53 5.23 10.21
N SER A 161 -15.71 3.92 10.24
CA SER A 161 -17.01 3.27 10.36
C SER A 161 -17.72 3.67 11.66
N ALA A 162 -17.01 3.68 12.79
CA ALA A 162 -17.56 4.11 14.08
C ALA A 162 -18.00 5.58 14.05
N GLU A 163 -17.15 6.49 13.56
CA GLU A 163 -17.49 7.92 13.52
C GLU A 163 -18.61 8.22 12.53
N TRP A 164 -18.66 7.55 11.37
CA TRP A 164 -19.71 7.76 10.37
C TRP A 164 -21.06 7.21 10.83
N LYS A 165 -21.06 6.12 11.59
CA LYS A 165 -22.26 5.62 12.27
C LYS A 165 -22.74 6.62 13.33
N ARG A 166 -21.82 7.17 14.13
CA ARG A 166 -22.11 8.15 15.19
C ARG A 166 -22.63 9.49 14.65
N SER A 167 -22.01 10.01 13.58
CA SER A 167 -22.38 11.29 12.95
C SER A 167 -23.58 11.18 12.01
N GLY A 168 -24.00 9.95 11.66
CA GLY A 168 -25.15 9.69 10.80
C GLY A 168 -24.84 9.62 9.30
N SER A 169 -23.62 9.94 8.86
CA SER A 169 -23.21 9.81 7.44
C SER A 169 -23.36 8.38 6.92
N TRP A 170 -23.13 7.37 7.77
CA TRP A 170 -23.33 5.96 7.39
C TRP A 170 -24.75 5.67 6.89
N ARG A 171 -25.76 6.19 7.61
CA ARG A 171 -27.17 5.99 7.26
C ARG A 171 -27.51 6.64 5.91
N LYS A 172 -26.97 7.84 5.68
CA LYS A 172 -27.19 8.58 4.43
C LYS A 172 -26.48 7.92 3.24
N ILE A 173 -25.22 7.50 3.41
CA ILE A 173 -24.50 6.71 2.39
C ILE A 173 -25.30 5.45 2.06
N THR A 174 -25.81 4.75 3.08
CA THR A 174 -26.63 3.55 2.89
C THR A 174 -27.91 3.85 2.11
N ALA A 175 -28.54 5.00 2.35
CA ALA A 175 -29.72 5.41 1.59
C ALA A 175 -29.41 5.68 0.10
N TYR A 176 -28.23 6.22 -0.22
CA TYR A 176 -27.84 6.53 -1.61
C TYR A 176 -27.24 5.34 -2.38
N LYS A 177 -26.59 4.40 -1.69
CA LYS A 177 -25.74 3.37 -2.30
C LYS A 177 -26.03 1.94 -1.84
N GLY A 178 -26.94 1.75 -0.89
CA GLY A 178 -27.12 0.47 -0.19
C GLY A 178 -26.06 0.25 0.88
N ALA A 179 -26.13 -0.90 1.57
CA ALA A 179 -25.21 -1.22 2.64
C ALA A 179 -23.75 -1.27 2.13
N PRO A 180 -22.80 -0.52 2.76
CA PRO A 180 -21.41 -0.57 2.35
C PRO A 180 -20.82 -1.98 2.52
N PHE A 181 -20.07 -2.43 1.52
CA PHE A 181 -19.22 -3.62 1.62
C PHE A 181 -17.89 -3.19 2.25
N ILE A 182 -17.58 -3.75 3.42
CA ILE A 182 -16.35 -3.49 4.19
C ILE A 182 -15.50 -4.75 4.21
#